data_AF-A0A497Q694-F1
#
_entry.id   AF-A0A497Q694-F1
#
_cell.length_a   1.000
_cell.length_b   1.000
_cell.length_c   1.000
_cell.angle_alpha   90.00
_cell.angle_beta   90.00
_cell.angle_gamma   90.00
#
_symmetry.space_group_name_H-M   'P 1'
#
loop_
_entity.id
_entity.type
_entity.pdbx_description
1 polymer ?
#
loop_
_entity_poly.entity_id
_entity_poly.type
_entity_poly.pdbx_seq_one_letter_code
_entity_poly.pdbx_strand_id
1 'polypeptide(L)'
;MKDVADQILHTLHTAGPTGLNIKELADRLGVDSKKVSSAVAALVKEGLVMEKTTENEKYIIRTGYDDDTESGSLSDMNGCPCYHCLKISRCGIRQPDSPVTCKELEEWMASAASS
;
A
#
# COMPACT_ATOMS: atom_id res chain seq x y z
N MET A 1 7.35 18.01 -15.55
CA MET A 1 6.13 18.60 -14.97
C MET A 1 5.47 17.50 -14.15
N LYS A 2 5.34 17.68 -12.83
CA LYS A 2 4.62 16.69 -11.99
C LYS A 2 3.14 16.85 -12.30
N ASP A 3 2.54 15.78 -12.84
CA ASP A 3 1.14 15.76 -13.24
C ASP A 3 0.25 16.02 -12.01
N VAL A 4 -0.84 16.78 -12.20
CA VAL A 4 -1.77 17.09 -11.10
C VAL A 4 -2.34 15.79 -10.49
N ALA A 5 -2.49 14.75 -11.30
CA ALA A 5 -2.93 13.43 -10.85
C ALA A 5 -1.95 12.79 -9.84
N ASP A 6 -0.64 12.87 -10.08
CA ASP A 6 0.39 12.33 -9.19
C ASP A 6 0.36 13.02 -7.81
N GLN A 7 0.17 14.34 -7.81
CA GLN A 7 0.09 15.10 -6.56
C GLN A 7 -1.20 14.79 -5.78
N ILE A 8 -2.32 14.56 -6.48
CA ILE A 8 -3.57 14.12 -5.85
C ILE A 8 -3.36 12.77 -5.16
N LEU A 9 -2.75 11.80 -5.85
CA LEU A 9 -2.47 10.47 -5.29
C LEU A 9 -1.53 10.54 -4.07
N HIS A 10 -0.51 11.39 -4.12
CA HIS A 10 0.38 11.61 -2.99
C HIS A 10 -0.34 12.24 -1.79
N THR A 11 -1.18 13.25 -2.03
CA THR A 11 -1.94 13.93 -0.99
C THR A 11 -2.97 13.00 -0.34
N LEU A 12 -3.63 12.16 -1.14
CA LEU A 12 -4.54 11.12 -0.66
C LEU A 12 -3.81 10.04 0.14
N HIS A 13 -2.58 9.69 -0.24
CA HIS A 13 -1.75 8.76 0.53
C HIS A 13 -1.44 9.31 1.93
N THR A 14 -1.14 10.59 2.06
CA THR A 14 -0.93 11.24 3.38
C THR A 14 -2.23 11.34 4.20
N ALA A 15 -3.39 11.46 3.55
CA ALA A 15 -4.69 11.55 4.22
C ALA A 15 -5.23 10.18 4.71
N GLY A 16 -4.76 9.07 4.15
CA GLY A 16 -5.14 7.73 4.57
C GLY A 16 -6.63 7.41 4.30
N PRO A 17 -7.29 6.62 5.17
CA PRO A 17 -8.62 6.05 4.91
C PRO A 17 -9.75 7.08 4.98
N THR A 18 -9.50 8.25 5.58
CA THR A 18 -10.47 9.34 5.71
C THR A 18 -10.80 9.97 4.36
N GLY A 19 -9.85 9.94 3.41
CA GLY A 19 -9.97 10.62 2.13
C GLY A 19 -10.01 12.15 2.28
N LEU A 20 -10.12 12.83 1.15
CA LEU A 20 -10.20 14.30 1.08
C LEU A 20 -11.28 14.72 0.10
N ASN A 21 -11.95 15.83 0.38
CA ASN A 21 -12.90 16.42 -0.55
C ASN A 21 -12.15 17.25 -1.63
N ILE A 22 -12.84 17.58 -2.74
CA ILE A 22 -12.23 18.35 -3.85
C ILE A 22 -11.66 19.69 -3.38
N LYS A 23 -12.33 20.34 -2.42
CA LYS A 23 -11.89 21.64 -1.89
C LYS A 23 -10.58 21.52 -1.11
N GLU A 24 -10.45 20.53 -0.24
CA GLU A 24 -9.20 20.24 0.48
C GLU A 24 -8.06 19.90 -0.48
N LEU A 25 -8.33 19.08 -1.49
CA LEU A 25 -7.34 18.75 -2.52
C LEU A 25 -6.88 20.00 -3.27
N ALA A 26 -7.82 20.88 -3.65
CA ALA A 26 -7.51 22.14 -4.32
C ALA A 26 -6.67 23.07 -3.45
N ASP A 27 -7.01 23.20 -2.16
CA ASP A 27 -6.31 24.06 -1.20
C ASP A 27 -4.88 23.56 -0.95
N ARG A 28 -4.72 22.26 -0.65
CA ARG A 28 -3.40 21.65 -0.38
C ARG A 28 -2.47 21.68 -1.58
N LEU A 29 -3.02 21.49 -2.77
CA LEU A 29 -2.24 21.48 -4.01
C LEU A 29 -2.01 22.88 -4.57
N GLY A 30 -2.75 23.90 -4.10
CA GLY A 30 -2.78 25.23 -4.69
C GLY A 30 -3.28 25.21 -6.15
N VAL A 31 -4.15 24.26 -6.49
CA VAL A 31 -4.66 24.04 -7.85
C VAL A 31 -6.14 24.40 -7.92
N ASP A 32 -6.57 24.97 -9.05
CA ASP A 32 -7.98 25.28 -9.27
C ASP A 32 -8.86 24.03 -9.11
N SER A 33 -9.95 24.17 -8.34
CA SER A 33 -10.89 23.09 -8.04
C SER A 33 -11.50 22.43 -9.28
N LYS A 34 -11.63 23.12 -10.42
CA LYS A 34 -12.06 22.50 -11.68
C LYS A 34 -11.00 21.57 -12.25
N LYS A 35 -9.72 21.96 -12.16
CA LYS A 35 -8.59 21.14 -12.61
C LYS A 35 -8.49 19.87 -11.76
N VAL A 36 -8.61 20.02 -10.44
CA VAL A 36 -8.66 18.88 -9.50
C VAL A 36 -9.85 17.98 -9.83
N SER A 37 -11.03 18.54 -10.08
CA SER A 37 -12.22 17.75 -10.41
C SER A 37 -12.04 16.95 -11.70
N SER A 38 -11.48 17.54 -12.76
CA SER A 38 -11.18 16.82 -14.00
C SER A 38 -10.12 15.73 -13.80
N ALA A 39 -9.07 16.00 -13.04
CA ALA A 39 -8.02 15.02 -12.74
C ALA A 39 -8.56 13.85 -11.90
N VAL A 40 -9.37 14.14 -10.88
CA VAL A 40 -10.06 13.14 -10.07
C VAL A 40 -10.98 12.28 -10.95
N ALA A 41 -11.77 12.89 -11.83
CA ALA A 41 -12.64 12.13 -12.73
C ALA A 41 -11.86 11.18 -13.66
N ALA A 42 -10.67 11.60 -14.12
CA ALA A 42 -9.76 10.73 -14.87
C ALA A 42 -9.26 9.57 -13.99
N LEU A 43 -8.78 9.87 -12.78
CA LEU A 43 -8.31 8.86 -11.82
C LEU A 43 -9.41 7.87 -11.40
N VAL A 44 -10.66 8.32 -11.27
CA VAL A 44 -11.82 7.45 -10.99
C VAL A 44 -12.08 6.51 -12.18
N LYS A 45 -12.02 7.04 -13.40
CA LYS A 45 -12.18 6.25 -14.63
C LYS A 45 -11.06 5.22 -14.81
N GLU A 46 -9.85 5.55 -14.39
CA GLU A 46 -8.70 4.64 -14.35
C GLU A 46 -8.76 3.66 -13.17
N GLY A 47 -9.68 3.86 -12.22
CA GLY A 47 -9.83 3.00 -11.05
C GLY A 47 -8.71 3.16 -10.01
N LEU A 48 -8.06 4.34 -9.96
CA LEU A 48 -7.00 4.69 -8.99
C LEU A 48 -7.54 5.40 -7.74
N VAL A 49 -8.72 6.01 -7.83
CA VAL A 49 -9.43 6.64 -6.71
C VAL A 49 -10.93 6.33 -6.79
N MET A 50 -11.62 6.42 -5.66
CA MET A 50 -13.06 6.23 -5.53
C MET A 50 -13.69 7.42 -4.84
N GLU A 51 -14.88 7.80 -5.30
CA GLU A 51 -15.70 8.81 -4.65
C GLU A 51 -16.61 8.15 -3.60
N LYS A 52 -16.41 8.51 -2.33
CA LYS A 52 -17.25 8.09 -1.20
C LYS A 52 -18.14 9.24 -0.80
N THR A 53 -19.45 9.02 -0.82
CA THR A 53 -20.42 10.01 -0.34
C THR A 53 -20.82 9.64 1.09
N THR A 54 -20.60 10.53 2.06
CA THR A 54 -21.04 10.35 3.45
C THR A 54 -22.01 11.48 3.80
N GLU A 55 -23.20 11.14 4.29
CA GLU A 55 -24.33 11.99 4.76
C GLU A 55 -24.64 13.30 4.01
N ASN A 56 -23.69 14.21 3.78
CA ASN A 56 -23.84 15.43 2.96
C ASN A 56 -22.58 15.83 2.16
N GLU A 57 -21.50 15.05 2.17
CA GLU A 57 -20.21 15.42 1.61
C GLU A 57 -19.60 14.31 0.75
N LYS A 58 -18.97 14.71 -0.36
CA LYS A 58 -18.23 13.82 -1.26
C LYS A 58 -16.75 13.87 -0.95
N TYR A 59 -16.20 12.71 -0.61
CA TYR A 59 -14.79 12.48 -0.35
C TYR A 59 -14.20 11.61 -1.44
N ILE A 60 -12.93 11.84 -1.75
CA ILE A 60 -12.14 11.08 -2.69
C ILE A 60 -11.19 10.26 -1.84
N ILE A 61 -11.23 8.95 -2.01
CA ILE A 61 -10.33 7.99 -1.37
C ILE A 61 -9.54 7.27 -2.44
N ARG A 62 -8.34 6.80 -2.14
CA ARG A 62 -7.55 6.01 -3.08
C ARG A 62 -8.11 4.59 -3.16
N THR A 63 -8.22 4.03 -4.36
CA THR A 63 -8.56 2.60 -4.53
C THR A 63 -7.33 1.75 -4.18
N GLY A 64 -7.54 0.62 -3.51
CA GLY A 64 -6.43 -0.14 -2.92
C GLY A 64 -6.05 0.30 -1.51
N TYR A 65 -6.90 1.08 -0.83
CA TYR A 65 -6.95 1.10 0.64
C TYR A 65 -7.80 -0.07 1.18
N ASP A 66 -7.73 -1.21 0.49
CA ASP A 66 -8.19 -2.50 0.95
C ASP A 66 -6.89 -3.30 1.10
N ASP A 67 -6.55 -3.63 2.34
CA ASP A 67 -5.39 -4.45 2.75
C ASP A 67 -4.01 -3.77 2.96
N ASP A 68 -3.94 -2.69 3.75
CA ASP A 68 -2.73 -2.43 4.57
C ASP A 68 -3.07 -1.89 5.97
N THR A 69 -4.35 -1.96 6.38
CA THR A 69 -4.75 -1.74 7.78
C THR A 69 -4.97 -3.04 8.55
N GLU A 70 -4.65 -4.19 7.96
CA GLU A 70 -3.97 -5.17 8.80
C GLU A 70 -2.61 -4.58 9.12
N SER A 71 -2.55 -3.85 10.22
CA SER A 71 -1.39 -3.88 11.12
C SER A 71 -1.18 -5.32 11.61
N GLY A 72 -1.03 -6.28 10.69
CA GLY A 72 -0.15 -7.40 10.91
C GLY A 72 1.21 -6.76 10.93
N SER A 73 1.71 -6.50 12.14
CA SER A 73 3.09 -6.13 12.33
C SER A 73 3.95 -7.23 11.71
N LEU A 74 4.29 -7.10 10.42
CA LEU A 74 5.37 -7.84 9.77
C LEU A 74 6.74 -7.42 10.34
N SER A 75 6.75 -6.67 11.45
CA SER A 75 7.91 -6.56 12.34
C SER A 75 8.39 -7.94 12.82
N ASP A 76 7.55 -8.98 12.77
CA ASP A 76 7.94 -10.36 13.16
C ASP A 76 8.76 -11.10 12.08
N MET A 77 8.79 -10.60 10.84
CA MET A 77 9.65 -11.18 9.78
C MET A 77 11.02 -10.50 9.69
N ASN A 78 11.30 -9.53 10.56
CA ASN A 78 12.57 -8.82 10.59
C ASN A 78 13.67 -9.75 11.13
N GLY A 79 14.27 -10.54 10.22
CA GLY A 79 15.27 -11.55 10.56
C GLY A 79 15.14 -12.87 9.81
N CYS A 80 14.09 -13.06 9.00
CA CYS A 80 13.93 -14.32 8.27
C CYS A 80 15.11 -14.53 7.28
N PRO A 81 15.88 -15.63 7.40
CA PRO A 81 17.09 -15.85 6.61
C PRO A 81 16.79 -16.00 5.11
N CYS A 82 15.55 -16.33 4.75
CA CYS A 82 15.14 -16.44 3.35
C CYS A 82 15.23 -15.12 2.56
N TYR A 83 15.09 -13.96 3.22
CA TYR A 83 15.20 -12.66 2.55
C TYR A 83 16.62 -12.35 2.04
N HIS A 84 17.64 -12.97 2.65
CA HIS A 84 19.05 -12.79 2.28
C HIS A 84 19.65 -14.05 1.64
N CYS A 85 18.84 -15.10 1.43
CA CYS A 85 19.31 -16.37 0.92
C CYS A 85 19.62 -16.27 -0.58
N LEU A 86 20.88 -16.48 -0.97
CA LEU A 86 21.31 -16.49 -2.37
C LEU A 86 20.64 -17.58 -3.22
N LYS A 87 20.08 -18.60 -2.57
CA LYS A 87 19.40 -19.73 -3.22
C LYS A 87 17.89 -19.55 -3.32
N ILE A 88 17.34 -18.43 -2.84
CA ILE A 88 15.88 -18.21 -2.79
C ILE A 88 15.21 -18.40 -4.14
N SER A 89 15.86 -18.02 -5.25
CA SER A 89 15.33 -18.20 -6.61
C SER A 89 15.15 -19.65 -7.05
N ARG A 90 15.77 -20.62 -6.34
CA ARG A 90 15.65 -22.06 -6.60
C ARG A 90 15.04 -22.81 -5.41
N CYS A 91 14.70 -22.08 -4.34
CA CYS A 91 14.16 -22.62 -3.11
C CYS A 91 12.66 -22.88 -3.29
N GLY A 92 12.21 -24.13 -3.11
CA GLY A 92 10.80 -24.47 -3.30
C GLY A 92 10.42 -25.82 -2.74
N ILE A 93 9.14 -25.99 -2.44
CA ILE A 93 8.61 -27.26 -1.94
C ILE A 93 8.86 -28.36 -2.99
N ARG A 94 9.48 -29.47 -2.58
CA ARG A 94 9.95 -30.59 -3.44
C ARG A 94 11.15 -30.27 -4.35
N GLN A 95 11.87 -29.19 -4.11
CA GLN A 95 13.18 -28.92 -4.74
C GLN A 95 14.33 -29.46 -3.86
N PRO A 96 15.54 -29.70 -4.43
CA PRO A 96 16.70 -30.08 -3.63
C PRO A 96 17.07 -29.01 -2.58
N ASP A 97 16.90 -27.73 -2.93
CA ASP A 97 16.91 -26.64 -1.98
C ASP A 97 15.43 -26.33 -1.63
N SER A 98 14.97 -26.79 -0.47
CA SER A 98 13.58 -26.64 -0.03
C SER A 98 13.53 -25.91 1.30
N PRO A 99 12.56 -25.00 1.51
CA PRO A 99 12.43 -24.30 2.78
C PRO A 99 12.10 -25.26 3.93
N VAL A 100 11.44 -26.39 3.64
CA VAL A 100 11.05 -27.39 4.65
C VAL A 100 12.23 -28.22 5.17
N THR A 101 13.37 -28.20 4.48
CA THR A 101 14.62 -28.89 4.88
C THR A 101 15.74 -27.89 5.15
N CYS A 102 15.41 -26.59 5.22
CA CYS A 102 16.39 -25.53 5.43
C CYS A 102 16.68 -25.39 6.92
N LYS A 103 17.88 -25.81 7.34
CA LYS A 103 18.31 -25.76 8.73
C LYS A 103 18.31 -24.34 9.30
N GLU A 104 18.80 -23.36 8.53
CA GLU A 104 18.83 -21.95 8.97
C GLU A 104 17.41 -21.39 9.22
N LEU A 105 16.45 -21.78 8.37
CA LEU A 105 15.05 -21.39 8.55
C LEU A 105 14.42 -22.10 9.76
N GLU A 106 14.71 -23.38 9.95
CA GLU A 106 14.27 -24.16 11.12
C GLU A 106 14.78 -23.56 12.44
N GLU A 107 16.07 -23.23 12.50
CA GLU A 107 16.70 -22.60 13.67
C GLU A 107 16.11 -21.21 13.95
N TRP A 108 15.85 -20.42 12.90
CA TRP A 108 15.20 -19.12 13.03
C TRP A 108 13.76 -19.25 13.57
N MET A 109 12.95 -20.15 12.99
CA MET A 109 11.58 -20.41 13.44
C MET A 109 11.54 -20.93 14.88
N ALA A 110 12.49 -21.79 15.27
CA ALA A 110 12.61 -22.28 16.65
C ALA A 110 12.98 -21.16 17.62
N SER A 111 13.81 -20.19 17.22
CA SER A 111 14.14 -19.02 18.03
C SER A 111 12.97 -18.04 18.17
N ALA A 112 12.22 -17.83 17.08
CA ALA A 112 11.07 -16.93 17.05
C ALA A 112 9.90 -17.44 17.92
N ALA A 113 9.75 -18.75 18.07
CA ALA A 113 8.69 -19.36 18.89
C ALA A 113 8.93 -19.29 20.42
N SER A 114 10.00 -18.65 20.88
CA SER A 114 10.40 -18.62 22.30
C SER A 114 10.26 -17.26 23.00
N SER A 115 9.48 -16.33 22.45
CA SER A 115 9.12 -15.04 23.09
C SER A 115 7.66 -14.94 23.49
#